data_AF-A0ABD2XBD2-F1
#
_entry.id   AF-A0ABD2XBD2-F1
#
_cell.length_a   1.000
_cell.length_b   1.000
_cell.length_c   1.000
_cell.angle_alpha   90.00
_cell.angle_beta   90.00
_cell.angle_gamma   90.00
#
_symmetry.space_group_name_H-M   'P 1'
#
loop_
_entity.id
_entity.type
_entity.pdbx_description
1 polymer ?
#
loop_
_entity_poly.entity_id
_entity_poly.type
_entity_poly.pdbx_seq_one_letter_code
_entity_poly.pdbx_strand_id
1 'polypeptide(L)'
;MPEEIPQIVLLTFDDSVNDLNKGLYADLFENGRKNPNGCPISSTMYVSHEWTDYSQVQNLYAAGHEIASHTVSHSFGEQFSTRKWAREVAGQREILSAYGGVKLEDIRGMRAPFLSVGGNNMFKMLYDTNFTYDSSMPIYENRPPSWPYTLDYKLFHDCMIPPCPTRSYPGLWEVPMVMWQDLNGGRCSMGDACSNPPTSDGVYKMLIKNFERHYTTNRFVSADCTSTFFVSKLKLILRSFLLCRAPFGLFYHAAWFTQPHHKEGFISFLDTIVAMDDVWVVTNWQALQWVRNPTPISLLDRFEPFGCNYQDRPKKCNNPKVCNLWHKSGVRYMKTCQACPDIYPWTGKTGIRSSRIDNDIENHD
;
A
#
# COMPACT_ATOMS: atom_id res chain seq x y z
N MET A 1 22.99 -16.15 -7.90
CA MET A 1 22.12 -17.31 -7.64
C MET A 1 20.77 -16.75 -7.19
N PRO A 2 19.73 -16.82 -8.02
CA PRO A 2 18.41 -16.25 -7.71
C PRO A 2 17.72 -16.81 -6.46
N GLU A 3 18.26 -17.89 -5.90
CA GLU A 3 17.87 -18.53 -4.64
C GLU A 3 18.15 -17.68 -3.39
N GLU A 4 18.80 -16.52 -3.52
CA GLU A 4 19.14 -15.64 -2.40
C GLU A 4 18.16 -14.46 -2.21
N ILE A 5 17.23 -14.22 -3.15
CA ILE A 5 16.27 -13.09 -3.10
C ILE A 5 14.93 -13.58 -2.52
N PRO A 6 14.40 -12.98 -1.43
CA PRO A 6 13.09 -13.35 -0.91
C PRO A 6 12.00 -13.02 -1.93
N GLN A 7 10.95 -13.83 -2.00
CA GLN A 7 9.73 -13.41 -2.66
C GLN A 7 8.92 -12.53 -1.71
N ILE A 8 8.96 -11.21 -1.96
CA ILE A 8 8.14 -10.25 -1.22
C ILE A 8 6.71 -10.30 -1.75
N VAL A 9 5.73 -10.28 -0.85
CA VAL A 9 4.30 -10.20 -1.14
C VAL A 9 3.73 -8.99 -0.41
N LEU A 10 3.01 -8.14 -1.14
CA LEU A 10 2.45 -6.88 -0.65
C LEU A 10 0.93 -6.99 -0.57
N LEU A 11 0.41 -7.32 0.61
CA LEU A 11 -1.03 -7.35 0.85
C LEU A 11 -1.52 -5.95 1.23
N THR A 12 -2.50 -5.43 0.48
CA THR A 12 -3.07 -4.11 0.74
C THR A 12 -4.58 -4.14 0.76
N PHE A 13 -5.15 -3.28 1.61
CA PHE A 13 -6.58 -3.01 1.63
C PHE A 13 -6.83 -1.52 1.44
N ASP A 14 -7.71 -1.22 0.50
CA ASP A 14 -8.15 0.15 0.22
C ASP A 14 -9.46 0.43 0.97
N ASP A 15 -9.78 1.72 1.10
CA ASP A 15 -10.98 2.28 1.70
C ASP A 15 -11.08 2.29 3.24
N SER A 16 -12.25 2.70 3.71
CA SER A 16 -12.55 2.91 5.13
C SER A 16 -12.33 1.66 5.98
N VAL A 17 -11.73 1.83 7.16
CA VAL A 17 -11.59 0.77 8.17
C VAL A 17 -12.71 0.91 9.19
N ASN A 18 -13.55 -0.11 9.38
CA ASN A 18 -14.70 -0.04 10.29
C ASN A 18 -15.21 -1.43 10.71
N ASP A 19 -16.30 -1.45 11.46
CA ASP A 19 -16.89 -2.68 12.01
C ASP A 19 -17.29 -3.73 10.95
N LEU A 20 -17.50 -3.32 9.69
CA LEU A 20 -17.85 -4.25 8.61
C LEU A 20 -16.66 -5.10 8.16
N ASN A 21 -15.43 -4.56 8.20
CA ASN A 21 -14.22 -5.27 7.75
C ASN A 21 -13.33 -5.75 8.90
N LYS A 22 -13.63 -5.37 10.14
CA LYS A 22 -12.94 -5.86 11.35
C LYS A 22 -12.80 -7.38 11.41
N GLY A 23 -13.90 -8.11 11.15
CA GLY A 23 -13.91 -9.57 11.20
C GLY A 23 -12.98 -10.19 10.16
N LEU A 24 -12.95 -9.64 8.94
CA LEU A 24 -12.01 -10.06 7.90
C LEU A 24 -10.56 -9.87 8.35
N TYR A 25 -10.22 -8.70 8.87
CA TYR A 25 -8.84 -8.41 9.29
C TYR A 25 -8.39 -9.30 10.45
N ALA A 26 -9.28 -9.60 11.40
CA ALA A 26 -9.00 -10.58 12.45
C ALA A 26 -8.70 -11.98 11.85
N ASP A 27 -9.53 -12.44 10.91
CA ASP A 27 -9.35 -13.75 10.28
C ASP A 27 -8.06 -13.87 9.47
N LEU A 28 -7.59 -12.77 8.88
CA LEU A 28 -6.36 -12.73 8.10
C LEU A 28 -5.12 -12.63 8.98
N PHE A 29 -5.14 -11.79 10.02
CA PHE A 29 -3.92 -11.38 10.72
C PHE A 29 -3.79 -11.90 12.15
N GLU A 30 -4.89 -12.29 12.81
CA GLU A 30 -4.87 -12.73 14.22
C GLU A 30 -4.86 -14.26 14.38
N ASN A 31 -4.82 -15.01 13.27
CA ASN A 31 -4.80 -16.49 13.24
C ASN A 31 -3.38 -17.11 13.19
N GLY A 32 -2.36 -16.38 13.67
CA GLY A 32 -1.01 -16.94 13.88
C GLY A 32 -0.13 -17.07 12.64
N ARG A 33 -0.52 -16.49 11.50
CA ARG A 33 0.31 -16.42 10.29
C ARG A 33 1.57 -15.59 10.53
N LYS A 34 2.73 -16.15 10.20
CA LYS A 34 4.04 -15.54 10.48
C LYS A 34 4.96 -15.64 9.28
N ASN A 35 5.79 -14.61 9.10
CA ASN A 35 6.94 -14.65 8.22
C ASN A 35 8.04 -15.58 8.79
N PRO A 36 9.05 -15.97 8.00
CA PRO A 36 10.11 -16.89 8.43
C PRO A 36 10.89 -16.47 9.68
N ASN A 37 10.98 -15.17 9.99
CA ASN A 37 11.59 -14.67 11.24
C ASN A 37 10.69 -14.82 12.50
N GLY A 38 9.50 -15.40 12.36
CA GLY A 38 8.53 -15.58 13.44
C GLY A 38 7.67 -14.36 13.75
N CYS A 39 7.87 -13.23 13.05
CA CYS A 39 6.99 -12.07 13.15
C CYS A 39 5.66 -12.30 12.44
N PRO A 40 4.54 -11.75 12.95
CA PRO A 40 3.26 -11.79 12.23
C PRO A 40 3.39 -11.19 10.83
N ILE A 41 2.64 -11.73 9.87
CA ILE A 41 2.52 -11.09 8.55
C ILE A 41 1.88 -9.70 8.70
N SER A 42 2.25 -8.77 7.85
CA SER A 42 1.74 -7.39 7.88
C SER A 42 1.13 -6.99 6.53
N SER A 43 0.37 -5.91 6.54
CA SER A 43 -0.30 -5.36 5.36
C SER A 43 -0.20 -3.84 5.34
N THR A 44 -0.48 -3.25 4.18
CA THR A 44 -0.60 -1.81 3.99
C THR A 44 -2.07 -1.42 3.85
N MET A 45 -2.57 -0.54 4.72
CA MET A 45 -3.95 -0.07 4.71
C MET A 45 -4.01 1.32 4.10
N TYR A 46 -4.58 1.46 2.90
CA TYR A 46 -4.84 2.73 2.25
C TYR A 46 -6.21 3.26 2.72
N VAL A 47 -6.20 4.11 3.74
CA VAL A 47 -7.41 4.48 4.48
C VAL A 47 -8.01 5.79 3.96
N SER A 48 -9.27 5.75 3.52
CA SER A 48 -10.08 6.92 3.19
C SER A 48 -10.82 7.46 4.42
N HIS A 49 -11.15 8.76 4.45
CA HIS A 49 -11.66 9.39 5.68
C HIS A 49 -13.10 8.98 6.04
N GLU A 50 -14.02 9.06 5.09
CA GLU A 50 -15.45 8.88 5.37
C GLU A 50 -15.72 7.46 5.88
N TRP A 51 -16.56 7.33 6.91
CA TRP A 51 -16.93 6.05 7.54
C TRP A 51 -15.81 5.27 8.25
N THR A 52 -14.61 5.84 8.35
CA THR A 52 -13.49 5.22 9.09
C THR A 52 -13.67 5.33 10.60
N ASP A 53 -13.53 4.19 11.27
CA ASP A 53 -13.33 4.08 12.71
C ASP A 53 -11.82 4.17 13.01
N TYR A 54 -11.40 5.35 13.46
CA TYR A 54 -9.99 5.62 13.76
C TYR A 54 -9.45 4.84 14.96
N SER A 55 -10.32 4.26 15.81
CA SER A 55 -9.86 3.33 16.86
C SER A 55 -9.34 2.03 16.27
N GLN A 56 -9.93 1.57 15.17
CA GLN A 56 -9.51 0.37 14.47
C GLN A 56 -8.26 0.64 13.62
N VAL A 57 -8.13 1.83 13.03
CA VAL A 57 -6.87 2.30 12.44
C VAL A 57 -5.73 2.24 13.47
N GLN A 58 -5.95 2.74 14.69
CA GLN A 58 -4.97 2.64 15.77
C GLN A 58 -4.62 1.19 16.11
N ASN A 59 -5.60 0.29 16.12
CA ASN A 59 -5.39 -1.13 16.43
C ASN A 59 -4.57 -1.85 15.36
N LEU A 60 -4.83 -1.57 14.08
CA LEU A 60 -4.06 -2.09 12.96
C LEU A 60 -2.62 -1.55 13.02
N TYR A 61 -2.46 -0.25 13.25
CA TYR A 61 -1.15 0.36 13.40
C TYR A 61 -0.36 -0.24 14.57
N ALA A 62 -0.98 -0.40 15.74
CA ALA A 62 -0.38 -1.01 16.92
C ALA A 62 0.03 -2.48 16.70
N ALA A 63 -0.67 -3.19 15.81
CA ALA A 63 -0.40 -4.59 15.49
C ALA A 63 0.74 -4.77 14.45
N GLY A 64 1.25 -3.69 13.87
CA GLY A 64 2.37 -3.72 12.92
C GLY A 64 2.00 -3.43 11.48
N HIS A 65 0.72 -3.25 11.17
CA HIS A 65 0.29 -2.86 9.82
C HIS A 65 0.76 -1.44 9.49
N GLU A 66 0.98 -1.17 8.21
CA GLU A 66 1.25 0.17 7.70
C GLU A 66 -0.08 0.88 7.41
N ILE A 67 -0.14 2.17 7.76
CA ILE A 67 -1.30 3.02 7.48
C ILE A 67 -0.86 4.10 6.49
N ALA A 68 -1.56 4.17 5.36
CA ALA A 68 -1.29 5.06 4.25
C ALA A 68 -2.54 5.87 3.87
N SER A 69 -2.34 7.00 3.21
CA SER A 69 -3.44 7.89 2.81
C SER A 69 -4.18 7.37 1.57
N HIS A 70 -5.51 7.34 1.63
CA HIS A 70 -6.37 7.10 0.46
C HIS A 70 -7.36 8.25 0.25
N THR A 71 -6.86 9.48 0.48
CA THR A 71 -7.60 10.76 0.42
C THR A 71 -8.67 10.92 1.49
N VAL A 72 -9.15 12.17 1.65
CA VAL A 72 -10.27 12.45 2.56
C VAL A 72 -11.58 12.10 1.87
N SER A 73 -11.81 12.64 0.67
CA SER A 73 -13.13 12.57 0.05
C SER A 73 -13.36 11.35 -0.84
N HIS A 74 -12.32 10.55 -1.12
CA HIS A 74 -12.38 9.42 -2.06
C HIS A 74 -12.95 9.79 -3.44
N SER A 75 -12.52 10.92 -4.00
CA SER A 75 -12.99 11.42 -5.32
C SER A 75 -11.92 11.29 -6.41
N PHE A 76 -12.34 11.32 -7.68
CA PHE A 76 -11.44 11.23 -8.84
C PHE A 76 -10.47 12.41 -8.91
N GLY A 77 -9.17 12.11 -8.78
CA GLY A 77 -8.12 13.10 -8.59
C GLY A 77 -7.44 13.61 -9.85
N GLU A 78 -7.75 13.06 -11.04
CA GLU A 78 -7.10 13.39 -12.33
C GLU A 78 -6.93 14.90 -12.56
N GLN A 79 -7.98 15.68 -12.29
CA GLN A 79 -8.01 17.12 -12.57
C GLN A 79 -7.66 18.00 -11.36
N PHE A 80 -7.20 17.41 -10.25
CA PHE A 80 -6.91 18.20 -9.06
C PHE A 80 -5.66 19.05 -9.28
N SER A 81 -5.72 20.28 -8.77
CA SER A 81 -4.53 21.11 -8.60
C SER A 81 -3.63 20.50 -7.51
N THR A 82 -2.35 20.87 -7.49
CA THR A 82 -1.42 20.48 -6.42
C THR A 82 -1.98 20.84 -5.03
N ARG A 83 -2.63 22.00 -4.89
CA ARG A 83 -3.29 22.45 -3.63
C ARG A 83 -4.44 21.52 -3.25
N LYS A 84 -5.27 21.10 -4.20
CA LYS A 84 -6.38 20.19 -3.92
C LYS A 84 -5.87 18.79 -3.56
N TRP A 85 -4.85 18.28 -4.27
CA TRP A 85 -4.14 17.06 -3.90
C TRP A 85 -3.59 17.12 -2.47
N ALA A 86 -3.04 18.26 -2.04
CA ALA A 86 -2.50 18.41 -0.68
C ALA A 86 -3.62 18.32 0.37
N ARG A 87 -4.75 19.00 0.13
CA ARG A 87 -5.94 18.93 1.01
C ARG A 87 -6.53 17.53 1.12
N GLU A 88 -6.46 16.75 0.05
CA GLU A 88 -6.96 15.37 0.04
C GLU A 88 -5.98 14.39 0.69
N VAL A 89 -4.73 14.40 0.25
CA VAL A 89 -3.76 13.34 0.61
C VAL A 89 -3.00 13.68 1.89
N ALA A 90 -2.41 14.87 1.96
CA ALA A 90 -1.68 15.32 3.14
C ALA A 90 -2.65 15.70 4.29
N GLY A 91 -3.83 16.24 3.96
CA GLY A 91 -4.91 16.41 4.94
C GLY A 91 -5.34 15.09 5.58
N GLN A 92 -5.50 14.03 4.77
CA GLN A 92 -5.80 12.70 5.31
C GLN A 92 -4.66 12.15 6.18
N ARG A 93 -3.39 12.42 5.84
CA ARG A 93 -2.25 12.09 6.71
C ARG A 93 -2.34 12.77 8.07
N GLU A 94 -2.72 14.05 8.13
CA GLU A 94 -2.90 14.74 9.41
C GLU A 94 -4.09 14.16 10.21
N ILE A 95 -5.20 13.82 9.55
CA ILE A 95 -6.38 13.19 10.18
C ILE A 95 -6.03 11.81 10.76
N LEU A 96 -5.35 10.95 9.98
CA LEU A 96 -4.89 9.63 10.42
C LEU A 96 -3.98 9.74 11.64
N SER A 97 -3.13 10.77 11.68
CA SER A 97 -2.26 11.00 12.82
C SER A 97 -3.03 11.49 14.06
N ALA A 98 -3.83 12.55 13.88
CA ALA A 98 -4.53 13.22 14.98
C ALA A 98 -5.61 12.34 15.62
N TYR A 99 -6.33 11.54 14.83
CA TYR A 99 -7.48 10.76 15.32
C TYR A 99 -7.24 9.25 15.30
N GLY A 100 -6.33 8.75 14.46
CA GLY A 100 -5.93 7.33 14.42
C GLY A 100 -4.76 6.97 15.33
N GLY A 101 -4.13 7.96 15.98
CA GLY A 101 -2.95 7.74 16.83
C GLY A 101 -1.71 7.27 16.07
N VAL A 102 -1.74 7.32 14.74
CA VAL A 102 -0.60 6.96 13.89
C VAL A 102 0.44 8.07 13.97
N LYS A 103 1.72 7.73 14.08
CA LYS A 103 2.76 8.75 14.04
C LYS A 103 2.77 9.41 12.66
N LEU A 104 2.88 10.73 12.62
CA LEU A 104 2.79 11.48 11.36
C LEU A 104 3.89 11.05 10.38
N GLU A 105 5.10 10.80 10.89
CA GLU A 105 6.27 10.32 10.17
C GLU A 105 6.13 8.88 9.65
N ASP A 106 5.17 8.10 10.16
CA ASP A 106 4.90 6.73 9.73
C ASP A 106 3.89 6.62 8.60
N ILE A 107 3.16 7.70 8.31
CA ILE A 107 2.22 7.78 7.18
C ILE A 107 2.98 8.25 5.94
N ARG A 108 3.64 7.29 5.28
CA ARG A 108 4.62 7.54 4.21
C ARG A 108 4.08 7.39 2.80
N GLY A 109 3.03 6.59 2.65
CA GLY A 109 2.47 6.19 1.38
C GLY A 109 1.12 6.82 1.07
N MET A 110 0.77 6.81 -0.20
CA MET A 110 -0.59 7.06 -0.65
C MET A 110 -1.01 6.13 -1.80
N ARG A 111 -2.32 6.03 -2.01
CA ARG A 111 -2.92 5.47 -3.22
C ARG A 111 -4.08 6.35 -3.66
N ALA A 112 -4.19 6.63 -4.95
CA ALA A 112 -5.21 7.50 -5.51
C ALA A 112 -6.52 6.71 -5.67
N PRO A 113 -7.67 7.27 -5.26
CA PRO A 113 -8.98 6.66 -5.50
C PRO A 113 -9.15 6.29 -6.98
N PHE A 114 -9.71 5.10 -7.22
CA PHE A 114 -9.94 4.55 -8.56
C PHE A 114 -8.67 4.41 -9.42
N LEU A 115 -7.48 4.47 -8.81
CA LEU A 115 -6.18 4.52 -9.49
C LEU A 115 -6.09 5.70 -10.48
N SER A 116 -6.87 6.75 -10.24
CA SER A 116 -6.92 7.98 -11.03
C SER A 116 -5.79 8.93 -10.58
N VAL A 117 -4.60 8.70 -11.14
CA VAL A 117 -3.42 9.53 -10.91
C VAL A 117 -3.62 10.95 -11.45
N GLY A 118 -3.00 11.94 -10.79
CA GLY A 118 -3.15 13.37 -11.12
C GLY A 118 -1.95 13.99 -11.83
N GLY A 119 -1.18 13.20 -12.58
CA GLY A 119 -0.01 13.64 -13.33
C GLY A 119 0.97 14.45 -12.49
N ASN A 120 1.65 15.42 -13.11
CA ASN A 120 2.63 16.24 -12.40
C ASN A 120 2.08 16.96 -11.16
N ASN A 121 0.78 17.28 -11.10
CA ASN A 121 0.23 17.99 -9.94
C ASN A 121 0.23 17.11 -8.68
N MET A 122 -0.14 15.84 -8.82
CA MET A 122 -0.13 14.85 -7.74
C MET A 122 1.28 14.59 -7.25
N PHE A 123 2.20 14.25 -8.16
CA PHE A 123 3.57 13.89 -7.79
C PHE A 123 4.38 15.09 -7.28
N LYS A 124 4.11 16.31 -7.77
CA LYS A 124 4.62 17.54 -7.16
C LYS A 124 4.14 17.70 -5.72
N MET A 125 2.85 17.46 -5.45
CA MET A 125 2.32 17.53 -4.09
C MET A 125 3.01 16.52 -3.18
N LEU A 126 3.18 15.28 -3.63
CA LEU A 126 3.86 14.24 -2.83
C LEU A 126 5.29 14.63 -2.49
N TYR A 127 6.02 15.17 -3.47
CA TYR A 127 7.37 15.68 -3.30
C TYR A 127 7.41 16.85 -2.30
N ASP A 128 6.60 17.89 -2.51
CA ASP A 128 6.58 19.09 -1.66
C ASP A 128 6.14 18.78 -0.22
N THR A 129 5.29 17.78 -0.02
CA THR A 129 4.76 17.38 1.30
C THR A 129 5.50 16.21 1.93
N ASN A 130 6.65 15.82 1.38
CA ASN A 130 7.54 14.79 1.92
C ASN A 130 6.86 13.42 2.11
N PHE A 131 6.03 13.00 1.16
CA PHE A 131 5.63 11.59 1.04
C PHE A 131 6.79 10.78 0.49
N THR A 132 6.87 9.52 0.90
CA THR A 132 7.96 8.64 0.48
C THR A 132 7.63 7.90 -0.81
N TYR A 133 6.37 7.48 -0.97
CA TYR A 133 5.98 6.68 -2.12
C TYR A 133 4.51 6.85 -2.52
N ASP A 134 4.25 6.63 -3.80
CA ASP A 134 2.92 6.37 -4.37
C ASP A 134 2.78 4.89 -4.73
N SER A 135 1.54 4.39 -4.75
CA SER A 135 1.21 3.07 -5.31
C SER A 135 -0.12 3.18 -6.05
N SER A 136 -0.14 3.98 -7.10
CA SER A 136 -1.35 4.26 -7.87
C SER A 136 -1.20 3.96 -9.35
N MET A 137 0.00 3.64 -9.85
CA MET A 137 0.22 3.40 -11.28
C MET A 137 0.18 1.90 -11.59
N PRO A 138 -0.85 1.42 -12.31
CA PRO A 138 -0.83 0.10 -12.90
C PRO A 138 0.24 0.01 -13.97
N ILE A 139 0.91 -1.13 -14.02
CA ILE A 139 1.94 -1.41 -15.01
C ILE A 139 1.66 -2.74 -15.70
N TYR A 140 1.84 -2.78 -17.02
CA TYR A 140 1.66 -4.01 -17.78
C TYR A 140 2.91 -4.90 -17.78
N GLU A 141 4.10 -4.30 -17.65
CA GLU A 141 5.40 -4.97 -17.61
C GLU A 141 5.39 -6.11 -16.58
N ASN A 142 5.14 -7.31 -17.09
CA ASN A 142 4.88 -8.53 -16.33
C ASN A 142 5.88 -9.64 -16.65
N ARG A 143 6.85 -9.39 -17.55
CA ARG A 143 7.89 -10.32 -17.99
C ARG A 143 9.22 -9.59 -18.29
N PRO A 144 10.11 -9.42 -17.30
CA PRO A 144 9.88 -9.69 -15.89
C PRO A 144 8.89 -8.68 -15.28
N PRO A 145 8.17 -9.05 -14.20
CA PRO A 145 7.38 -8.09 -13.43
C PRO A 145 8.23 -6.94 -12.89
N SER A 146 7.66 -5.73 -12.85
CA SER A 146 8.39 -4.53 -12.40
C SER A 146 8.64 -4.49 -10.90
N TRP A 147 9.83 -4.05 -10.52
CA TRP A 147 10.18 -3.67 -9.16
C TRP A 147 9.74 -2.23 -8.84
N PRO A 148 9.63 -1.85 -7.55
CA PRO A 148 9.56 -0.46 -7.14
C PRO A 148 10.75 0.34 -7.70
N TYR A 149 10.48 1.58 -8.06
CA TYR A 149 11.48 2.46 -8.67
C TYR A 149 11.29 3.90 -8.20
N THR A 150 12.33 4.72 -8.34
CA THR A 150 12.24 6.15 -8.02
C THR A 150 11.85 6.97 -9.24
N LEU A 151 11.19 8.09 -9.00
CA LEU A 151 10.86 9.10 -10.00
C LEU A 151 12.01 10.10 -10.22
N ASP A 152 13.26 9.68 -9.98
CA ASP A 152 14.45 10.46 -10.33
C ASP A 152 14.54 10.70 -11.85
N TYR A 153 14.00 9.76 -12.64
CA TYR A 153 14.03 9.77 -14.09
C TYR A 153 12.62 9.59 -14.68
N LYS A 154 12.50 9.79 -15.99
CA LYS A 154 11.27 9.53 -16.74
C LYS A 154 10.83 8.07 -16.56
N LEU A 155 9.51 7.86 -16.51
CA LEU A 155 8.89 6.53 -16.55
C LEU A 155 9.46 5.70 -17.71
N PHE A 156 9.83 4.46 -17.42
CA PHE A 156 10.37 3.50 -18.38
C PHE A 156 9.29 2.58 -18.97
N HIS A 157 8.03 2.79 -18.59
CA HIS A 157 6.87 2.02 -19.01
C HIS A 157 5.74 2.92 -19.49
N ASP A 158 4.75 2.31 -20.13
CA ASP A 158 3.58 3.01 -20.61
C ASP A 158 2.68 3.49 -19.46
N CYS A 159 2.08 4.66 -19.66
CA CYS A 159 1.08 5.19 -18.74
C CYS A 159 -0.26 4.51 -18.99
N MET A 160 -0.59 3.49 -18.19
CA MET A 160 -1.81 2.70 -18.38
C MET A 160 -3.09 3.50 -18.09
N ILE A 161 -3.04 4.41 -17.11
CA ILE A 161 -4.15 5.30 -16.75
C ILE A 161 -3.60 6.74 -16.74
N PRO A 162 -3.82 7.52 -17.81
CA PRO A 162 -3.38 8.91 -17.85
C PRO A 162 -4.20 9.80 -16.90
N PRO A 163 -3.62 10.92 -16.43
CA PRO A 163 -2.26 11.43 -16.69
C PRO A 163 -1.21 10.91 -15.71
N CYS A 164 -0.09 10.40 -16.24
CA CYS A 164 1.10 10.04 -15.44
C CYS A 164 2.11 11.21 -15.32
N PRO A 165 3.04 11.18 -14.34
CA PRO A 165 4.05 12.23 -14.21
C PRO A 165 5.00 12.23 -15.40
N THR A 166 5.35 13.43 -15.87
CA THR A 166 6.32 13.63 -16.97
C THR A 166 7.59 14.37 -16.53
N ARG A 167 7.62 14.85 -15.28
CA ARG A 167 8.78 15.47 -14.62
C ARG A 167 9.41 14.51 -13.63
N SER A 168 10.66 14.77 -13.27
CA SER A 168 11.36 14.06 -12.20
C SER A 168 11.00 14.61 -10.82
N TYR A 169 10.85 13.72 -9.86
CA TYR A 169 10.65 14.00 -8.43
C TYR A 169 11.67 13.17 -7.63
N PRO A 170 12.91 13.66 -7.48
CA PRO A 170 13.99 12.83 -6.97
C PRO A 170 13.73 12.27 -5.57
N GLY A 171 14.01 10.98 -5.37
CA GLY A 171 13.79 10.28 -4.10
C GLY A 171 12.34 9.86 -3.81
N LEU A 172 11.34 10.31 -4.58
CA LEU A 172 9.96 9.81 -4.49
C LEU A 172 9.88 8.44 -5.16
N TRP A 173 9.31 7.45 -4.48
CA TRP A 173 9.17 6.09 -4.98
C TRP A 173 7.81 5.86 -5.62
N GLU A 174 7.77 5.06 -6.67
CA GLU A 174 6.58 4.35 -7.10
C GLU A 174 6.68 2.88 -6.66
N VAL A 175 5.65 2.38 -6.00
CA VAL A 175 5.40 0.95 -5.81
C VAL A 175 4.37 0.53 -6.85
N PRO A 176 4.82 0.06 -8.03
CA PRO A 176 3.94 -0.11 -9.17
C PRO A 176 2.97 -1.26 -8.96
N MET A 177 1.75 -1.11 -9.47
CA MET A 177 0.72 -2.14 -9.40
C MET A 177 0.81 -3.04 -10.63
N VAL A 178 1.67 -4.06 -10.58
CA VAL A 178 1.81 -5.02 -11.69
C VAL A 178 0.49 -5.72 -11.94
N MET A 179 -0.06 -5.55 -13.15
CA MET A 179 -1.36 -6.10 -13.51
C MET A 179 -1.38 -7.63 -13.45
N TRP A 180 -2.47 -8.16 -12.94
CA TRP A 180 -2.80 -9.56 -12.89
C TRP A 180 -3.32 -10.03 -14.26
N GLN A 181 -3.26 -11.35 -14.46
CA GLN A 181 -3.95 -12.03 -15.54
C GLN A 181 -4.95 -13.01 -14.93
N ASP A 182 -6.24 -12.76 -15.13
CA ASP A 182 -7.30 -13.66 -14.67
C ASP A 182 -7.27 -15.01 -15.41
N LEU A 183 -8.17 -15.92 -15.05
CA LEU A 183 -8.23 -17.25 -15.68
C LEU A 183 -8.69 -17.23 -17.15
N ASN A 184 -9.33 -16.13 -17.59
CA ASN A 184 -9.80 -15.92 -18.96
C ASN A 184 -8.78 -15.15 -19.82
N GLY A 185 -7.65 -14.73 -19.25
CA GLY A 185 -6.63 -13.92 -19.92
C GLY A 185 -6.89 -12.41 -19.86
N GLY A 186 -7.95 -11.97 -19.18
CA GLY A 186 -8.23 -10.58 -18.86
C GLY A 186 -7.18 -9.99 -17.91
N ARG A 187 -7.02 -8.66 -17.96
CA ARG A 187 -6.03 -7.92 -17.16
C ARG A 187 -6.73 -7.07 -16.12
N CYS A 188 -6.16 -6.99 -14.94
CA CYS A 188 -6.74 -6.30 -13.79
C CYS A 188 -5.63 -5.80 -12.88
N SER A 189 -5.76 -4.57 -12.36
CA SER A 189 -4.78 -3.99 -11.42
C SER A 189 -5.05 -4.38 -9.98
N MET A 190 -6.30 -4.69 -9.65
CA MET A 190 -6.75 -5.11 -8.32
C MET A 190 -7.40 -6.50 -8.44
N GLY A 191 -7.23 -7.33 -7.41
CA GLY A 191 -7.69 -8.72 -7.46
C GLY A 191 -9.21 -8.86 -7.58
N ASP A 192 -9.95 -7.88 -7.08
CA ASP A 192 -11.41 -7.79 -7.14
C ASP A 192 -11.95 -7.22 -8.47
N ALA A 193 -11.09 -6.56 -9.26
CA ALA A 193 -11.40 -6.10 -10.61
C ALA A 193 -11.17 -7.18 -11.69
N CYS A 194 -10.58 -8.32 -11.30
CA CYS A 194 -10.43 -9.47 -12.19
C CYS A 194 -11.76 -10.19 -12.43
N SER A 195 -11.82 -11.00 -13.50
CA SER A 195 -12.95 -11.94 -13.67
C SER A 195 -12.98 -12.95 -12.51
N ASN A 196 -13.94 -12.79 -11.61
CA ASN A 196 -14.04 -13.58 -10.38
C ASN A 196 -14.38 -15.06 -10.68
N PRO A 197 -13.53 -16.01 -10.25
CA PRO A 197 -13.86 -17.43 -10.36
C PRO A 197 -15.03 -17.81 -9.43
N PRO A 198 -15.95 -18.69 -9.85
CA PRO A 198 -17.16 -19.01 -9.08
C PRO A 198 -16.92 -19.98 -7.90
N THR A 199 -15.69 -20.46 -7.71
CA THR A 199 -15.33 -21.46 -6.68
C THR A 199 -14.07 -21.06 -5.92
N SER A 200 -13.91 -21.55 -4.70
CA SER A 200 -12.71 -21.32 -3.88
C SER A 200 -11.44 -21.86 -4.55
N ASP A 201 -11.51 -23.04 -5.18
CA ASP A 201 -10.44 -23.60 -6.00
C ASP A 201 -10.08 -22.72 -7.21
N GLY A 202 -11.08 -22.13 -7.88
CA GLY A 202 -10.84 -21.19 -8.98
C GLY A 202 -10.11 -19.93 -8.50
N VAL A 203 -10.52 -19.39 -7.35
CA VAL A 203 -9.86 -18.24 -6.71
C VAL A 203 -8.42 -18.57 -6.35
N TYR A 204 -8.18 -19.72 -5.70
CA TYR A 204 -6.84 -20.21 -5.39
C TYR A 204 -5.97 -20.33 -6.65
N LYS A 205 -6.50 -20.95 -7.71
CA LYS A 205 -5.82 -21.11 -9.01
C LYS A 205 -5.45 -19.77 -9.65
N MET A 206 -6.35 -18.79 -9.59
CA MET A 206 -6.08 -17.45 -10.10
C MET A 206 -4.94 -16.77 -9.33
N LEU A 207 -4.93 -16.91 -8.01
CA LEU A 207 -3.92 -16.32 -7.12
C LEU A 207 -2.55 -16.97 -7.34
N ILE A 208 -2.47 -18.30 -7.27
CA ILE A 208 -1.20 -19.03 -7.40
C ILE A 208 -0.59 -18.83 -8.79
N LYS A 209 -1.41 -18.79 -9.86
CA LYS A 209 -0.95 -18.48 -11.22
C LYS A 209 -0.23 -17.13 -11.30
N ASN A 210 -0.75 -16.10 -10.64
CA ASN A 210 -0.13 -14.76 -10.66
C ASN A 210 1.08 -14.68 -9.72
N PHE A 211 1.03 -15.34 -8.56
CA PHE A 211 2.18 -15.49 -7.66
C PHE A 211 3.36 -16.19 -8.36
N GLU A 212 3.12 -17.32 -9.02
CA GLU A 212 4.15 -18.09 -9.72
C GLU A 212 4.85 -17.27 -10.80
N ARG A 213 4.15 -16.32 -11.45
CA ARG A 213 4.78 -15.41 -12.41
C ARG A 213 5.85 -14.54 -11.75
N HIS A 214 5.65 -14.08 -10.52
CA HIS A 214 6.67 -13.33 -9.78
C HIS A 214 7.76 -14.27 -9.25
N TYR A 215 7.34 -15.39 -8.68
CA TYR A 215 8.19 -16.35 -7.99
C TYR A 215 9.15 -17.12 -8.91
N THR A 216 8.70 -17.49 -10.11
CA THR A 216 9.40 -18.40 -11.04
C THR A 216 10.08 -17.71 -12.21
N THR A 217 10.05 -16.38 -12.33
CA THR A 217 10.75 -15.61 -13.39
C THR A 217 12.30 -15.71 -13.29
N ASN A 218 12.80 -16.76 -12.63
CA ASN A 218 14.17 -17.20 -12.49
C ASN A 218 14.43 -18.67 -12.87
N ARG A 219 13.39 -19.49 -13.07
CA ARG A 219 13.54 -20.96 -13.20
C ARG A 219 13.67 -21.46 -14.63
N PHE A 220 13.38 -20.63 -15.63
CA PHE A 220 13.77 -20.92 -17.00
C PHE A 220 15.14 -20.30 -17.27
N VAL A 221 16.11 -21.20 -17.42
CA VAL A 221 17.50 -20.93 -17.80
C VAL A 221 17.53 -20.23 -19.16
N SER A 222 17.45 -18.90 -19.16
CA SER A 222 18.06 -18.08 -20.19
C SER A 222 18.58 -16.81 -19.53
N ALA A 223 19.88 -16.59 -19.70
CA ALA A 223 20.79 -15.50 -19.35
C ALA A 223 20.30 -14.02 -19.23
N ASP A 224 19.00 -13.72 -19.08
CA ASP A 224 18.46 -12.36 -19.16
C ASP A 224 18.33 -11.62 -17.82
N CYS A 225 18.49 -12.28 -16.67
CA CYS A 225 18.62 -11.56 -15.39
C CYS A 225 20.00 -10.87 -15.24
N THR A 226 20.90 -10.99 -16.24
CA THR A 226 22.22 -10.33 -16.28
C THR A 226 22.39 -9.34 -17.43
N SER A 227 21.30 -8.84 -18.05
CA SER A 227 21.44 -7.89 -19.18
C SER A 227 22.13 -6.59 -18.75
N THR A 228 23.43 -6.53 -19.01
CA THR A 228 24.30 -5.35 -18.90
C THR A 228 23.81 -4.27 -19.87
N PHE A 229 23.01 -3.32 -19.40
CA PHE A 229 22.98 -2.00 -20.02
C PHE A 229 24.26 -1.25 -19.61
N PHE A 230 25.15 -1.08 -20.59
CA PHE A 230 26.42 -0.37 -20.48
C PHE A 230 26.21 1.08 -20.03
N VAL A 231 26.39 1.37 -18.72
CA VAL A 231 26.62 2.74 -18.23
C VAL A 231 27.70 2.71 -17.14
N SER A 232 28.84 3.30 -17.47
CA SER A 232 29.99 3.69 -16.65
C SER A 232 30.18 3.05 -15.26
N LYS A 233 31.25 2.24 -15.19
CA LYS A 233 31.92 1.63 -14.03
C LYS A 233 31.92 2.47 -12.73
N LEU A 234 30.96 2.23 -11.83
CA LEU A 234 31.12 2.14 -10.36
C LEU A 234 29.77 1.86 -9.64
N LYS A 235 28.62 2.08 -10.30
CA LYS A 235 27.26 1.83 -9.76
C LYS A 235 26.66 0.45 -10.13
N LEU A 236 27.47 -0.45 -10.70
CA LEU A 236 26.97 -1.59 -11.47
C LEU A 236 26.61 -2.84 -10.64
N ILE A 237 27.00 -2.94 -9.37
CA ILE A 237 26.73 -4.15 -8.57
C ILE A 237 25.28 -4.20 -8.07
N LEU A 238 24.54 -3.09 -8.01
CA LEU A 238 23.14 -3.08 -7.52
C LEU A 238 22.07 -3.27 -8.61
N ARG A 239 22.39 -3.01 -9.88
CA ARG A 239 21.38 -3.07 -10.97
C ARG A 239 21.17 -4.45 -11.60
N SER A 240 22.14 -5.37 -11.47
CA SER A 240 22.02 -6.72 -12.04
C SER A 240 21.31 -7.73 -11.12
N PHE A 241 20.92 -7.35 -9.91
CA PHE A 241 20.29 -8.25 -8.92
C PHE A 241 18.76 -8.08 -8.82
N LEU A 242 18.20 -6.98 -9.34
CA LEU A 242 16.77 -6.61 -9.20
C LEU A 242 15.91 -7.04 -10.41
N LEU A 243 16.30 -8.04 -11.19
CA LEU A 243 15.55 -8.41 -12.41
C LEU A 243 14.54 -9.55 -12.20
N CYS A 244 14.45 -10.10 -10.98
CA CYS A 244 13.76 -11.35 -10.77
C CYS A 244 13.20 -11.44 -9.33
N ARG A 245 12.03 -12.08 -9.12
CA ARG A 245 11.25 -12.06 -7.85
C ARG A 245 10.78 -10.67 -7.41
N ALA A 246 10.32 -9.85 -8.37
CA ALA A 246 9.68 -8.58 -8.04
C ALA A 246 8.51 -8.80 -7.06
N PRO A 247 8.24 -7.83 -6.16
CA PRO A 247 7.16 -7.95 -5.19
C PRO A 247 5.83 -8.32 -5.86
N PHE A 248 5.14 -9.31 -5.31
CA PHE A 248 3.80 -9.69 -5.78
C PHE A 248 2.75 -8.91 -5.00
N GLY A 249 2.02 -8.03 -5.67
CA GLY A 249 0.99 -7.20 -5.06
C GLY A 249 -0.38 -7.89 -5.01
N LEU A 250 -0.96 -7.98 -3.82
CA LEU A 250 -2.32 -8.41 -3.51
C LEU A 250 -3.15 -7.18 -3.10
N PHE A 251 -3.78 -6.52 -4.07
CA PHE A 251 -4.52 -5.27 -3.86
C PHE A 251 -6.03 -5.52 -3.88
N TYR A 252 -6.73 -5.19 -2.79
CA TYR A 252 -8.14 -5.52 -2.61
C TYR A 252 -8.95 -4.45 -1.88
N HIS A 253 -10.25 -4.41 -2.15
CA HIS A 253 -11.23 -3.87 -1.23
C HIS A 253 -11.76 -4.98 -0.32
N ALA A 254 -11.96 -4.68 0.98
CA ALA A 254 -12.48 -5.65 1.94
C ALA A 254 -13.85 -6.24 1.55
N ALA A 255 -14.66 -5.48 0.79
CA ALA A 255 -15.98 -5.91 0.33
C ALA A 255 -15.93 -7.17 -0.57
N TRP A 256 -14.83 -7.42 -1.28
CA TRP A 256 -14.68 -8.61 -2.13
C TRP A 256 -14.75 -9.92 -1.33
N PHE A 257 -14.34 -9.88 -0.07
CA PHE A 257 -14.32 -11.03 0.85
C PHE A 257 -15.66 -11.33 1.50
N THR A 258 -16.71 -10.55 1.20
CA THR A 258 -18.07 -10.85 1.65
C THR A 258 -18.64 -12.11 1.00
N GLN A 259 -18.09 -12.52 -0.15
CA GLN A 259 -18.41 -13.79 -0.80
C GLN A 259 -17.61 -14.93 -0.14
N PRO A 260 -18.27 -15.97 0.40
CA PRO A 260 -17.58 -17.03 1.16
C PRO A 260 -16.47 -17.74 0.37
N HIS A 261 -16.73 -18.07 -0.90
CA HIS A 261 -15.77 -18.79 -1.75
C HIS A 261 -14.55 -17.94 -2.13
N HIS A 262 -14.70 -16.61 -2.25
CA HIS A 262 -13.57 -15.69 -2.43
C HIS A 262 -12.64 -15.74 -1.22
N LYS A 263 -13.22 -15.61 -0.02
CA LYS A 263 -12.46 -15.63 1.24
C LYS A 263 -11.78 -16.98 1.47
N GLU A 264 -12.48 -18.08 1.26
CA GLU A 264 -11.93 -19.43 1.41
C GLU A 264 -10.75 -19.68 0.46
N GLY A 265 -10.92 -19.37 -0.83
CA GLY A 265 -9.85 -19.54 -1.82
C GLY A 265 -8.64 -18.65 -1.54
N PHE A 266 -8.88 -17.41 -1.10
CA PHE A 266 -7.80 -16.49 -0.72
C PHE A 266 -7.06 -16.95 0.53
N ILE A 267 -7.77 -17.40 1.58
CA ILE A 267 -7.14 -17.92 2.80
C ILE A 267 -6.28 -19.15 2.48
N SER A 268 -6.81 -20.08 1.67
CA SER A 268 -6.05 -21.25 1.22
C SER A 268 -4.75 -20.87 0.49
N PHE A 269 -4.82 -19.86 -0.38
CA PHE A 269 -3.64 -19.33 -1.07
C PHE A 269 -2.66 -18.67 -0.08
N LEU A 270 -3.16 -17.81 0.82
CA LEU A 270 -2.33 -17.11 1.80
C LEU A 270 -1.61 -18.09 2.71
N ASP A 271 -2.30 -19.12 3.21
CA ASP A 271 -1.72 -20.18 4.04
C ASP A 271 -0.64 -20.96 3.27
N THR A 272 -0.86 -21.21 1.98
CA THR A 272 0.13 -21.87 1.12
C THR A 272 1.42 -21.07 1.00
N ILE A 273 1.33 -19.77 0.71
CA ILE A 273 2.53 -18.94 0.50
C ILE A 273 3.24 -18.60 1.82
N VAL A 274 2.50 -18.46 2.93
CA VAL A 274 3.08 -18.19 4.26
C VAL A 274 3.84 -19.41 4.80
N ALA A 275 3.50 -20.62 4.33
CA ALA A 275 4.25 -21.84 4.68
C ALA A 275 5.58 -21.99 3.92
N MET A 276 5.92 -21.07 3.01
CA MET A 276 7.17 -21.11 2.23
C MET A 276 8.27 -20.32 2.95
N ASP A 277 9.44 -20.95 3.17
CA ASP A 277 10.55 -20.37 3.95
C ASP A 277 11.22 -19.14 3.30
N ASP A 278 10.96 -18.91 2.01
CA ASP A 278 11.53 -17.80 1.23
C ASP A 278 10.51 -16.74 0.80
N VAL A 279 9.27 -16.82 1.30
CA VAL A 279 8.20 -15.84 1.04
C VAL A 279 7.98 -14.94 2.26
N TRP A 280 7.82 -13.64 2.01
CA TRP A 280 7.68 -12.62 3.03
C TRP A 280 6.48 -11.72 2.72
N VAL A 281 5.44 -11.80 3.56
CA VAL A 281 4.27 -10.93 3.50
C VAL A 281 4.51 -9.74 4.41
N VAL A 282 4.86 -8.61 3.80
CA VAL A 282 5.35 -7.40 4.49
C VAL A 282 4.64 -6.15 3.99
N THR A 283 4.80 -5.02 4.68
CA THR A 283 4.23 -3.75 4.22
C THR A 283 5.01 -3.14 3.05
N ASN A 284 4.43 -2.15 2.38
CA ASN A 284 5.08 -1.45 1.27
C ASN A 284 6.34 -0.73 1.74
N TRP A 285 6.30 -0.08 2.91
CA TRP A 285 7.48 0.55 3.50
C TRP A 285 8.59 -0.45 3.80
N GLN A 286 8.27 -1.60 4.40
CA GLN A 286 9.25 -2.66 4.67
C GLN A 286 9.90 -3.13 3.37
N ALA A 287 9.10 -3.39 2.34
CA ALA A 287 9.62 -3.79 1.03
C ALA A 287 10.54 -2.71 0.42
N LEU A 288 10.20 -1.43 0.54
CA LEU A 288 11.07 -0.33 0.09
C LEU A 288 12.37 -0.25 0.89
N GLN A 289 12.37 -0.57 2.19
CA GLN A 289 13.61 -0.69 2.97
C GLN A 289 14.51 -1.79 2.44
N TRP A 290 13.93 -2.94 2.09
CA TRP A 290 14.67 -4.02 1.46
C TRP A 290 15.22 -3.61 0.08
N VAL A 291 14.43 -2.94 -0.76
CA VAL A 291 14.90 -2.48 -2.08
C VAL A 291 16.06 -1.48 -1.95
N ARG A 292 16.05 -0.62 -0.91
CA ARG A 292 17.14 0.32 -0.62
C ARG A 292 18.40 -0.37 -0.09
N ASN A 293 18.25 -1.45 0.65
CA ASN A 293 19.35 -2.23 1.21
C ASN A 293 19.10 -3.74 1.06
N PRO A 294 19.26 -4.29 -0.16
CA PRO A 294 18.94 -5.69 -0.44
C PRO A 294 19.70 -6.64 0.48
N THR A 295 18.96 -7.44 1.23
CA THR A 295 19.50 -8.39 2.20
C THR A 295 19.17 -9.81 1.75
N PRO A 296 20.15 -10.73 1.64
CA PRO A 296 19.91 -12.10 1.19
C PRO A 296 19.07 -12.88 2.20
N ILE A 297 18.31 -13.88 1.73
CA ILE A 297 17.40 -14.70 2.56
C ILE A 297 18.05 -15.21 3.85
N SER A 298 19.31 -15.64 3.78
CA SER A 298 20.07 -16.17 4.93
C SER A 298 20.32 -15.17 6.06
N LEU A 299 20.10 -13.87 5.83
CA LEU A 299 20.28 -12.79 6.80
C LEU A 299 18.97 -12.04 7.10
N LEU A 300 17.84 -12.42 6.48
CA LEU A 300 16.56 -11.73 6.65
C LEU A 300 15.93 -11.96 8.03
N ASP A 301 16.30 -13.03 8.71
CA ASP A 301 15.93 -13.29 10.11
C ASP A 301 16.32 -12.13 11.03
N ARG A 302 17.43 -11.44 10.72
CA ARG A 302 17.99 -10.31 11.47
C ARG A 302 17.84 -8.97 10.77
N PHE A 303 17.15 -8.92 9.64
CA PHE A 303 16.92 -7.67 8.93
C PHE A 303 15.91 -6.82 9.71
N GLU A 304 16.43 -5.84 10.46
CA GLU A 304 15.66 -5.03 11.40
C GLU A 304 14.36 -4.45 10.80
N PRO A 305 14.32 -3.94 9.56
CA PRO A 305 13.08 -3.44 8.97
C PRO A 305 11.96 -4.48 8.81
N PHE A 306 12.29 -5.78 8.77
CA PHE A 306 11.31 -6.88 8.75
C PHE A 306 10.97 -7.41 10.16
N GLY A 307 11.55 -6.81 11.20
CA GLY A 307 11.21 -7.07 12.59
C GLY A 307 9.80 -6.60 12.95
N CYS A 308 9.36 -6.99 14.15
CA CYS A 308 8.02 -6.70 14.67
C CYS A 308 8.05 -6.06 16.07
N ASN A 309 9.09 -5.27 16.36
CA ASN A 309 9.17 -4.50 17.59
C ASN A 309 8.46 -3.15 17.42
N TYR A 310 7.28 -3.03 18.00
CA TYR A 310 6.41 -1.84 17.89
C TYR A 310 6.15 -1.18 19.24
N GLN A 311 7.10 -1.26 20.18
CA GLN A 311 6.96 -0.68 21.53
C GLN A 311 6.74 0.83 21.55
N ASP A 312 7.17 1.52 20.50
CA ASP A 312 7.05 2.96 20.31
C ASP A 312 5.72 3.38 19.67
N ARG A 313 4.90 2.43 19.19
CA ARG A 313 3.55 2.65 18.66
C ARG A 313 2.52 2.77 19.81
N PRO A 314 1.37 3.43 19.59
CA PRO A 314 0.31 3.47 20.60
C PRO A 314 -0.18 2.05 20.91
N LYS A 315 -0.70 1.87 22.13
CA LYS A 315 -1.40 0.62 22.49
C LYS A 315 -2.71 0.50 21.70
N LYS A 316 -3.21 -0.73 21.55
CA LYS A 316 -4.54 -0.99 21.00
C LYS A 316 -5.61 -0.20 21.78
N CYS A 317 -6.51 0.47 21.05
CA CYS A 317 -7.69 1.14 21.55
C CYS A 317 -8.83 0.15 21.78
N ASN A 318 -9.16 -0.11 23.05
CA ASN A 318 -10.25 -1.01 23.44
C ASN A 318 -11.56 -0.27 23.80
N ASN A 319 -11.46 1.03 24.15
CA ASN A 319 -12.60 1.84 24.59
C ASN A 319 -12.68 3.13 23.75
N PRO A 320 -13.18 3.05 22.50
CA PRO A 320 -13.28 4.22 21.64
C PRO A 320 -14.38 5.19 22.11
N LYS A 321 -14.12 6.48 21.94
CA LYS A 321 -15.14 7.52 22.04
C LYS A 321 -15.92 7.59 20.73
N VAL A 322 -17.20 7.89 20.81
CA VAL A 322 -18.04 8.24 19.66
C VAL A 322 -18.24 9.74 19.66
N CYS A 323 -17.68 10.42 18.66
CA CYS A 323 -17.77 11.86 18.49
C CYS A 323 -18.97 12.20 17.59
N ASN A 324 -19.89 13.03 18.08
CA ASN A 324 -21.03 13.53 17.32
C ASN A 324 -20.66 14.87 16.70
N LEU A 325 -20.38 14.88 15.40
CA LEU A 325 -19.72 15.99 14.72
C LEU A 325 -20.62 16.57 13.64
N TRP A 326 -20.74 17.90 13.58
CA TRP A 326 -21.51 18.56 12.54
C TRP A 326 -20.73 18.58 11.21
N HIS A 327 -21.40 18.23 10.11
CA HIS A 327 -20.86 18.34 8.75
C HIS A 327 -21.94 18.71 7.74
N LYS A 328 -21.76 19.83 7.04
CA LYS A 328 -22.72 20.37 6.07
C LYS A 328 -24.13 20.47 6.68
N SER A 329 -25.05 19.59 6.26
CA SER A 329 -26.46 19.59 6.65
C SER A 329 -26.84 18.52 7.68
N GLY A 330 -25.87 17.83 8.30
CA GLY A 330 -26.19 16.78 9.27
C GLY A 330 -25.06 16.39 10.20
N VAL A 331 -25.40 15.53 11.17
CA VAL A 331 -24.45 14.95 12.12
C VAL A 331 -23.76 13.73 11.50
N ARG A 332 -22.45 13.64 11.69
CA ARG A 332 -21.61 12.49 11.39
C ARG A 332 -21.05 11.93 12.69
N TYR A 333 -20.93 10.61 12.75
CA TYR A 333 -20.32 9.91 13.86
C TYR A 333 -18.89 9.53 13.50
N MET A 334 -17.94 9.82 14.39
CA MET A 334 -16.55 9.42 14.21
C MET A 334 -16.06 8.72 15.48
N LYS A 335 -15.47 7.54 15.35
CA LYS A 335 -14.92 6.78 16.46
C LYS A 335 -13.42 7.00 16.57
N THR A 336 -12.91 7.27 17.77
CA THR A 336 -11.47 7.47 18.03
C THR A 336 -11.11 7.25 19.51
N CYS A 337 -9.87 6.87 19.80
CA CYS A 337 -9.32 6.90 21.16
C CYS A 337 -8.76 8.28 21.57
N GLN A 338 -8.68 9.22 20.62
CA GLN A 338 -8.09 10.53 20.81
C GLN A 338 -9.14 11.52 21.36
N ALA A 339 -8.81 12.81 21.40
CA ALA A 339 -9.80 13.85 21.68
C ALA A 339 -10.78 13.97 20.50
N CYS A 340 -12.07 14.16 20.80
CA CYS A 340 -13.04 14.47 19.75
C CYS A 340 -12.74 15.87 19.19
N PRO A 341 -12.75 16.06 17.86
CA PRO A 341 -12.67 17.38 17.27
C PRO A 341 -13.96 18.16 17.48
N ASP A 342 -13.91 19.48 17.25
CA ASP A 342 -15.08 20.36 17.35
C ASP A 342 -16.00 20.27 16.11
N ILE A 343 -15.44 19.83 14.98
CA ILE A 343 -16.14 19.66 13.70
C ILE A 343 -15.75 18.33 13.06
N TYR A 344 -16.55 17.86 12.10
CA TYR A 344 -16.16 16.70 11.31
C TYR A 344 -14.98 17.06 10.38
N PRO A 345 -13.81 16.40 10.51
CA PRO A 345 -12.66 16.68 9.66
C PRO A 345 -13.01 16.54 8.19
N TRP A 346 -12.61 17.48 7.35
CA TRP A 346 -12.83 17.39 5.91
C TRP A 346 -11.76 18.12 5.11
N THR A 347 -11.88 18.07 3.78
CA THR A 347 -10.91 18.68 2.85
C THR A 347 -10.79 20.19 3.07
N GLY A 348 -9.58 20.64 3.38
CA GLY A 348 -9.28 22.04 3.69
C GLY A 348 -9.89 22.56 5.00
N LYS A 349 -10.42 21.67 5.85
CA LYS A 349 -10.88 21.98 7.20
C LYS A 349 -10.86 20.71 8.06
N THR A 350 -9.68 20.25 8.41
CA THR A 350 -9.44 19.02 9.19
C THR A 350 -9.85 19.15 10.66
N GLY A 351 -10.07 20.37 11.15
CA GLY A 351 -10.38 20.64 12.57
C GLY A 351 -9.15 20.51 13.49
N ILE A 352 -7.95 20.38 12.93
CA ILE A 352 -6.69 20.28 13.66
C ILE A 352 -6.10 21.68 13.84
N ARG A 353 -5.94 22.13 15.09
CA ARG A 353 -5.52 23.52 15.41
C ARG A 353 -4.20 23.95 14.77
N SER A 354 -3.28 23.03 14.56
CA SER A 354 -1.95 23.28 13.98
C SER A 354 -1.75 22.56 12.64
N SER A 355 -2.83 22.36 11.87
CA SER A 355 -2.76 21.78 10.53
C SER A 355 -1.91 22.65 9.62
N ARG A 356 -0.88 22.07 8.99
CA ARG A 356 -0.08 22.80 8.01
C ARG A 356 -0.87 22.98 6.72
N ILE A 357 -1.66 21.96 6.37
CA ILE A 357 -2.44 21.91 5.13
C ILE A 357 -3.62 22.88 5.16
N ASP A 358 -4.27 23.06 6.30
CA ASP A 358 -5.33 24.05 6.46
C ASP A 358 -4.76 25.48 6.61
N ASN A 359 -3.61 25.66 7.26
CA ASN A 359 -3.03 26.99 7.48
C ASN A 359 -2.30 27.58 6.26
N ASP A 360 -1.80 26.75 5.33
CA ASP A 360 -1.30 27.20 4.03
C ASP A 360 -2.42 27.86 3.16
N ILE A 361 -3.67 27.82 3.63
CA ILE A 361 -4.82 28.51 3.02
C ILE A 361 -4.85 30.00 3.38
N GLU A 362 -4.47 30.38 4.61
CA GLU A 362 -4.65 31.76 5.08
C GLU A 362 -3.56 32.73 4.59
N ASN A 363 -2.39 32.23 4.18
CA ASN A 363 -1.25 33.07 3.79
C ASN A 363 -1.23 33.47 2.30
N HIS A 364 -2.20 33.02 1.50
CA HIS A 364 -2.20 33.22 0.04
C HIS A 364 -3.58 33.58 -0.55
N ASP A 365 -4.55 33.95 0.28
CA ASP A 365 -5.84 34.51 -0.16
C ASP A 365 -5.88 36.04 0.03
#